data_AF-A0A519Z582-F1
#
_entry.id   AF-A0A519Z582-F1
#
_cell.length_a   1.000
_cell.length_b   1.000
_cell.length_c   1.000
_cell.angle_alpha   90.00
_cell.angle_beta   90.00
_cell.angle_gamma   90.00
#
_symmetry.space_group_name_H-M   'P 1'
#
loop_
_entity.id
_entity.type
_entity.pdbx_description
1 polymer ?
#
loop_
_entity_poly.entity_id
_entity_poly.type
_entity_poly.pdbx_seq_one_letter_code
_entity_poly.pdbx_strand_id
1 'polypeptide(L)'
;MLCRLGLERALPAWQPPTPALRQLRVLSRERQNLTQQAVRLKAQRHAYQHSYQPDARTLDRLATRLQLLGQQLKAIGQDLAALLAAEPELARKLAHLTSVP
;
A
#
# COMPACT_ATOMS: atom_id res chain seq x y z
N MET A 1 -11.73 -34.60 10.98
CA MET A 1 -10.68 -33.92 11.78
C MET A 1 -11.08 -32.51 12.21
N LEU A 2 -11.68 -31.68 11.34
CA LEU A 2 -12.13 -30.32 11.70
C LEU A 2 -13.09 -30.26 12.89
N CYS A 3 -14.05 -31.20 12.98
CA CYS A 3 -15.02 -31.22 14.09
C CYS A 3 -14.40 -31.55 15.46
N ARG A 4 -13.29 -32.31 15.51
CA ARG A 4 -12.57 -32.57 16.78
C ARG A 4 -11.87 -31.32 17.29
N LEU A 5 -11.27 -30.56 16.39
CA LEU A 5 -10.56 -29.32 16.74
C LEU A 5 -11.50 -28.26 17.34
N GLY A 6 -12.75 -28.19 16.85
CA GLY A 6 -13.78 -27.29 17.37
C GLY A 6 -14.45 -27.75 18.67
N LEU A 7 -14.40 -29.04 18.99
CA LEU A 7 -14.93 -29.60 20.25
C LEU A 7 -13.89 -29.57 21.38
N GLU A 8 -12.60 -29.69 21.06
CA GLU A 8 -11.51 -29.74 22.05
C GLU A 8 -11.00 -28.36 22.47
N ARG A 9 -11.27 -27.30 21.69
CA ARG A 9 -10.75 -25.95 21.95
C ARG A 9 -11.91 -24.96 22.03
N ALA A 10 -12.05 -24.29 23.17
CA ALA A 10 -12.88 -23.09 23.28
C ALA A 10 -12.22 -21.96 22.48
N LEU A 11 -12.61 -21.81 21.22
CA LEU A 11 -12.13 -20.72 20.37
C LEU A 11 -12.82 -19.42 20.80
N PRO A 12 -12.08 -18.31 20.93
CA PRO A 12 -12.70 -17.01 21.15
C PRO A 12 -13.62 -16.70 19.96
N ALA A 13 -14.78 -16.09 20.27
CA ALA A 13 -15.67 -15.61 19.22
C ALA A 13 -14.90 -14.66 18.30
N TRP A 14 -15.10 -14.82 16.99
CA TRP A 14 -14.47 -13.94 16.01
C TRP A 14 -14.89 -12.48 16.29
N GLN A 15 -13.91 -11.58 16.33
CA GLN A 15 -14.13 -10.15 16.48
C GLN A 15 -13.74 -9.42 15.20
N PRO A 16 -14.49 -8.37 14.81
CA PRO A 16 -14.15 -7.57 13.65
C PRO A 16 -12.81 -6.85 13.83
N PRO A 17 -12.10 -6.55 12.74
CA PRO A 17 -10.85 -5.79 12.81
C PRO A 17 -11.10 -4.39 13.36
N THR A 18 -10.16 -3.93 14.19
CA THR A 18 -10.17 -2.58 14.76
C THR A 18 -10.23 -1.51 13.66
N PRO A 19 -10.77 -0.32 13.95
CA PRO A 19 -10.81 0.78 12.99
C PRO A 19 -9.42 1.12 12.43
N ALA A 20 -8.38 1.09 13.29
CA ALA A 20 -6.99 1.27 12.90
C ALA A 20 -6.51 0.23 11.86
N LEU A 21 -6.81 -1.06 12.08
CA LEU A 21 -6.49 -2.12 11.11
C LEU A 21 -7.24 -1.95 9.78
N ARG A 22 -8.47 -1.47 9.83
CA ARG A 22 -9.25 -1.17 8.63
C ARG A 22 -8.62 -0.04 7.83
N GLN A 23 -8.23 1.05 8.50
CA GLN A 23 -7.56 2.20 7.87
C GLN A 23 -6.20 1.80 7.29
N LEU A 24 -5.38 1.05 8.04
CA LEU A 24 -4.11 0.50 7.57
C LEU A 24 -4.27 -0.27 6.27
N ARG A 25 -5.31 -1.12 6.19
CA ARG A 25 -5.61 -1.92 5.00
C ARG A 25 -5.98 -1.05 3.79
N VAL A 26 -6.76 0.00 4.00
CA VAL A 26 -7.16 0.93 2.92
C VAL A 26 -5.94 1.66 2.39
N LEU A 27 -5.15 2.30 3.25
CA LEU A 27 -3.93 3.03 2.88
C LEU A 27 -2.90 2.14 2.18
N SER A 28 -2.73 0.92 2.68
CA SER A 28 -1.81 -0.06 2.07
C SER A 28 -2.24 -0.46 0.65
N ARG A 29 -3.55 -0.65 0.43
CA ARG A 29 -4.11 -0.96 -0.91
C ARG A 29 -3.98 0.23 -1.85
N GLU A 30 -4.25 1.43 -1.37
CA GLU A 30 -4.09 2.66 -2.14
C GLU A 30 -2.63 2.85 -2.57
N ARG A 31 -1.68 2.73 -1.64
CA ARG A 31 -0.25 2.77 -1.94
C ARG A 31 0.14 1.75 -3.01
N GLN A 32 -0.36 0.51 -2.92
CA GLN A 32 -0.09 -0.53 -3.91
C GLN A 32 -0.64 -0.16 -5.29
N ASN A 33 -1.87 0.35 -5.36
CA ASN A 33 -2.49 0.79 -6.60
C ASN A 33 -1.69 1.92 -7.26
N LEU A 34 -1.30 2.95 -6.49
CA LEU A 34 -0.52 4.07 -7.02
C LEU A 34 0.90 3.62 -7.45
N THR A 35 1.50 2.68 -6.72
CA THR A 35 2.80 2.12 -7.09
C THR A 35 2.72 1.41 -8.44
N GLN A 36 1.69 0.59 -8.66
CA GLN A 36 1.46 -0.06 -9.95
C GLN A 36 1.20 0.93 -11.09
N GLN A 37 0.41 1.97 -10.83
CA GLN A 37 0.17 3.04 -11.80
C GLN A 37 1.47 3.77 -12.17
N ALA A 38 2.31 4.08 -11.18
CA ALA A 38 3.60 4.71 -11.41
C ALA A 38 4.54 3.82 -12.25
N VAL A 39 4.57 2.51 -12.00
CA VAL A 39 5.35 1.56 -12.81
C VAL A 39 4.87 1.55 -14.26
N ARG A 40 3.55 1.47 -14.48
CA ARG A 40 2.97 1.51 -15.84
C ARG A 40 3.30 2.82 -16.56
N LEU A 41 3.18 3.96 -15.88
CA LEU A 41 3.51 5.27 -16.46
C LEU A 41 5.00 5.42 -16.76
N LYS A 42 5.90 4.87 -15.93
CA LYS A 42 7.34 4.85 -16.21
C LYS A 42 7.64 4.05 -17.48
N ALA A 43 7.05 2.85 -17.60
CA ALA A 43 7.20 2.02 -18.79
C ALA A 43 6.64 2.72 -20.04
N GLN A 44 5.46 3.33 -19.93
CA GLN A 44 4.86 4.12 -21.01
C GLN A 44 5.76 5.28 -21.43
N ARG A 45 6.28 6.07 -20.47
CA ARG A 45 7.19 7.17 -20.77
C ARG A 45 8.45 6.68 -21.49
N HIS A 46 9.04 5.59 -21.02
CA HIS A 46 10.20 4.97 -21.67
C HIS A 46 9.89 4.58 -23.11
N ALA A 47 8.76 3.91 -23.36
CA ALA A 47 8.34 3.54 -24.71
C ALA A 47 8.18 4.77 -25.63
N TYR A 48 7.55 5.84 -25.15
CA TYR A 48 7.45 7.09 -25.93
C TYR A 48 8.82 7.72 -26.17
N GLN A 49 9.72 7.75 -25.18
CA GLN A 49 11.06 8.32 -25.33
C GLN A 49 11.87 7.64 -26.44
N HIS A 50 11.66 6.35 -26.64
CA HIS A 50 12.32 5.55 -27.69
C HIS A 50 11.48 5.35 -28.95
N SER A 51 10.34 6.04 -29.07
CA SER A 51 9.52 6.00 -30.28
C SER A 51 10.08 6.90 -31.39
N TYR A 52 9.70 6.63 -32.64
CA TYR A 52 10.06 7.49 -33.75
C TYR A 52 9.31 8.83 -33.64
N GLN A 53 10.06 9.93 -33.59
CA GLN A 53 9.55 11.31 -33.42
C GLN A 53 8.68 11.49 -32.16
N PRO A 54 9.27 11.42 -30.95
CA PRO A 54 8.51 11.57 -29.72
C PRO A 54 7.94 12.99 -29.58
N ASP A 55 6.65 13.08 -29.25
CA ASP A 55 6.03 14.35 -28.88
C ASP A 55 6.52 14.79 -27.48
N ALA A 56 7.31 15.86 -27.45
CA ALA A 56 7.86 16.45 -26.22
C ALA A 56 6.75 16.78 -25.20
N ARG A 57 5.61 17.30 -25.66
CA ARG A 57 4.49 17.65 -24.77
C ARG A 57 3.89 16.42 -24.10
N THR A 58 3.86 15.28 -24.81
CA THR A 58 3.40 14.01 -24.24
C THR A 58 4.36 13.51 -23.17
N LEU A 59 5.67 13.61 -23.39
CA LEU A 59 6.68 13.25 -22.39
C LEU A 59 6.58 14.12 -21.13
N ASP A 60 6.36 15.42 -21.29
CA ASP A 60 6.19 16.36 -20.16
C ASP A 60 4.93 16.06 -19.36
N ARG A 61 3.81 15.76 -20.02
CA ARG A 61 2.57 15.32 -19.36
C ARG A 61 2.80 14.03 -18.57
N LEU A 62 3.51 13.06 -19.13
CA LEU A 62 3.83 11.80 -18.44
C LEU A 62 4.77 12.04 -17.24
N ALA A 63 5.75 12.91 -17.37
CA ALA A 63 6.65 13.29 -16.28
C ALA A 63 5.89 13.97 -15.13
N THR A 64 4.98 14.90 -15.45
CA THR A 64 4.13 15.60 -14.47
C THR A 64 3.23 14.62 -13.71
N ARG A 65 2.61 13.66 -14.42
CA ARG A 65 1.81 12.60 -13.78
C ARG A 65 2.64 11.74 -12.83
N LEU A 66 3.87 11.38 -13.22
CA LEU A 66 4.78 10.63 -12.35
C LEU A 66 5.16 11.42 -11.10
N GLN A 67 5.39 12.72 -11.21
CA GLN A 67 5.65 13.58 -10.06
C GLN A 67 4.46 13.63 -9.09
N LEU A 68 3.24 13.80 -9.61
CA LEU A 68 2.02 13.79 -8.81
C LEU A 68 1.85 12.47 -8.04
N LEU A 69 2.03 11.33 -8.72
CA LEU A 69 1.97 10.02 -8.06
C LEU A 69 3.06 9.87 -6.98
N GLY A 70 4.25 10.40 -7.22
CA GLY A 70 5.32 10.43 -6.22
C GLY A 70 4.95 11.23 -4.97
N GLN A 71 4.29 12.38 -5.14
CA GLN A 71 3.80 13.19 -4.02
C GLN A 71 2.70 12.47 -3.24
N GLN A 72 1.75 11.84 -3.93
CA GLN A 72 0.67 11.05 -3.29
C GLN A 72 1.22 9.85 -2.52
N LEU A 73 2.19 9.12 -3.07
CA LEU A 73 2.86 8.01 -2.38
C LEU A 73 3.56 8.48 -1.10
N LYS A 74 4.18 9.67 -1.14
CA LYS A 74 4.80 10.28 0.05
C LYS A 74 3.76 10.65 1.10
N ALA A 75 2.65 11.27 0.69
CA ALA A 75 1.54 11.62 1.58
C ALA A 75 0.97 10.37 2.28
N ILE A 76 0.67 9.31 1.52
CA ILE A 76 0.18 8.04 2.11
C ILE A 76 1.22 7.43 3.06
N GLY A 77 2.51 7.56 2.76
CA GLY A 77 3.57 7.14 3.67
C GLY A 77 3.55 7.91 5.00
N GLN A 78 3.26 9.20 4.96
CA GLN A 78 3.09 10.04 6.15
C GLN A 78 1.82 9.67 6.93
N ASP A 79 0.71 9.42 6.24
CA ASP A 79 -0.55 8.98 6.86
C ASP A 79 -0.40 7.63 7.56
N LEU A 80 0.34 6.69 6.94
CA LEU A 80 0.67 5.41 7.56
C LEU A 80 1.52 5.59 8.82
N ALA A 81 2.52 6.47 8.79
CA ALA A 81 3.35 6.76 9.97
C ALA A 81 2.53 7.41 11.09
N ALA A 82 1.64 8.35 10.75
CA ALA A 82 0.73 8.99 11.71
C ALA A 82 -0.25 7.98 12.34
N LEU A 83 -0.81 7.06 11.54
CA LEU A 83 -1.66 5.98 12.03
C LEU A 83 -0.93 5.09 13.05
N LEU A 84 0.33 4.72 12.77
CA LEU A 84 1.12 3.89 13.67
C LEU A 84 1.51 4.63 14.96
N ALA A 85 1.76 5.93 14.89
CA ALA A 85 2.03 6.75 16.06
C ALA A 85 0.80 6.89 16.97
N ALA A 86 -0.40 6.99 16.38
CA ALA A 86 -1.66 7.06 17.12
C ALA A 86 -2.05 5.75 17.80
N GLU A 87 -1.62 4.60 17.24
CA GLU A 87 -2.05 3.26 17.66
C GLU A 87 -0.87 2.38 18.08
N PRO A 88 -0.35 2.54 19.32
CA PRO A 88 0.87 1.88 19.76
C PRO A 88 0.73 0.35 19.84
N GLU A 89 -0.46 -0.18 20.10
CA GLU A 89 -0.69 -1.63 20.06
C GLU A 89 -0.53 -2.20 18.65
N LEU A 90 -0.98 -1.46 17.63
CA LEU A 90 -0.84 -1.85 16.23
C LEU A 90 0.65 -1.86 15.86
N ALA A 91 1.40 -0.82 16.26
CA ALA A 91 2.83 -0.74 16.03
C ALA A 91 3.60 -1.90 16.68
N ARG A 92 3.27 -2.25 17.94
CA ARG A 92 3.86 -3.41 18.64
C ARG A 92 3.59 -4.71 17.88
N LYS A 93 2.32 -4.96 17.51
CA LYS A 93 1.93 -6.16 16.76
C LYS A 93 2.67 -6.25 15.42
N LEU A 94 2.80 -5.14 14.71
CA LEU A 94 3.56 -5.09 13.46
C LEU A 94 5.05 -5.37 13.66
N ALA A 95 5.67 -4.76 14.68
CA ALA A 95 7.08 -5.00 15.00
C ALA A 95 7.36 -6.49 15.27
N HIS A 96 6.47 -7.16 16.01
CA HIS A 96 6.54 -8.61 16.24
C HIS A 96 6.38 -9.44 14.96
N LEU A 97 5.55 -9.00 14.01
CA LEU A 97 5.40 -9.68 12.72
C LEU A 97 6.64 -9.52 11.83
N THR A 98 7.30 -8.37 11.90
CA THR A 98 8.49 -8.07 11.08
C THR A 98 9.81 -8.49 11.72
N SER A 99 9.80 -8.99 12.96
CA SER A 99 11.02 -9.37 13.68
C SER A 99 11.58 -10.75 13.29
N VAL A 100 10.82 -11.55 12.54
CA VAL A 100 11.27 -12.87 12.06
C VAL A 100 11.78 -12.72 10.62
N PRO A 101 13.02 -13.15 10.31
CA PRO A 101 13.69 -12.93 9.02
C PRO A 101 13.08 -13.71 7.85
#